data_AF-A0A1Y4BFP3-F1
#
_entry.id   AF-A0A1Y4BFP3-F1
#
_cell.length_a   1.000
_cell.length_b   1.000
_cell.length_c   1.000
_cell.angle_alpha   90.00
_cell.angle_beta   90.00
_cell.angle_gamma   90.00
#
_symmetry.space_group_name_H-M   'P 1'
#
loop_
_entity.id
_entity.type
_entity.pdbx_description
1 polymer ?
#
loop_
_entity_poly.entity_id
_entity_poly.type
_entity_poly.pdbx_seq_one_letter_code
_entity_poly.pdbx_strand_id
1 'polypeptide(L)' 'MQAITDFIAWLFNDRMGVICLIVGGIVLCLLIALLMERKTKQRYFNHEKSEDDWDLFGDDEE' A
#
# COMPACT_ATOMS: atom_id res chain seq x y z
N MET A 1 -5.35 -28.38 -17.40
CA MET A 1 -4.76 -27.64 -18.54
C MET A 1 -5.86 -26.90 -19.31
N GLN A 2 -6.90 -27.59 -19.79
CA GLN A 2 -8.00 -26.98 -20.57
C GLN A 2 -8.78 -25.89 -19.82
N ALA A 3 -9.15 -26.14 -18.56
CA ALA A 3 -9.87 -25.17 -17.72
C ALA A 3 -9.08 -23.86 -17.46
N ILE A 4 -7.74 -23.90 -17.49
CA ILE A 4 -6.90 -22.70 -17.31
C ILE A 4 -6.91 -21.87 -18.61
N THR A 5 -6.84 -22.54 -19.76
CA THR A 5 -6.91 -21.88 -21.07
C THR A 5 -8.27 -21.21 -21.28
N ASP A 6 -9.36 -21.89 -20.91
CA ASP A 6 -10.72 -21.34 -21.01
C ASP A 6 -10.90 -20.12 -20.09
N PHE A 7 -10.31 -20.17 -18.89
CA PHE A 7 -10.31 -19.05 -17.97
C PHE A 7 -9.53 -17.83 -18.51
N ILE A 8 -8.33 -18.03 -19.06
CA ILE A 8 -7.53 -16.96 -19.65
C ILE A 8 -8.24 -16.37 -20.89
N ALA A 9 -8.82 -17.22 -21.74
CA ALA A 9 -9.59 -16.78 -22.89
C ALA A 9 -10.79 -15.93 -22.47
N TRP A 10 -11.54 -16.35 -21.44
CA TRP A 10 -12.63 -15.56 -20.89
C TRP A 10 -12.16 -14.23 -20.28
N LEU A 11 -11.06 -14.23 -19.53
CA LEU A 11 -10.51 -13.05 -18.87
C LEU A 11 -10.14 -11.93 -19.85
N PHE A 12 -9.64 -12.28 -21.05
CA PHE A 12 -9.17 -11.30 -22.03
C PHE A 12 -10.09 -11.07 -23.23
N ASN A 13 -10.96 -12.03 -23.58
CA ASN A 13 -11.82 -11.93 -24.75
C ASN A 13 -13.22 -11.38 -24.41
N ASP A 14 -13.68 -11.53 -23.16
CA ASP A 14 -14.99 -11.07 -22.72
C ASP A 14 -14.91 -9.72 -22.00
N ARG A 15 -15.86 -8.82 -22.28
CA ARG A 15 -15.91 -7.49 -21.63
C ARG A 15 -16.03 -7.61 -20.11
N MET A 16 -16.77 -8.60 -19.62
CA MET A 16 -16.93 -8.84 -18.18
C MET A 16 -15.62 -9.34 -17.55
N GLY A 17 -14.85 -10.17 -18.27
CA GLY A 17 -13.52 -10.63 -17.85
C GLY A 17 -12.54 -9.46 -17.70
N VAL A 18 -12.51 -8.55 -18.67
CA VAL A 18 -11.65 -7.36 -18.62
C VAL A 18 -12.04 -6.42 -17.48
N ILE A 19 -13.34 -6.20 -17.24
CA ILE A 19 -13.80 -5.39 -16.10
C ILE A 19 -13.36 -6.02 -14.77
N CYS A 20 -13.46 -7.34 -14.64
CA CYS A 20 -13.01 -8.06 -13.46
C CYS A 20 -11.49 -7.88 -13.23
N LEU A 21 -10.69 -7.90 -14.30
CA LEU A 21 -9.25 -7.64 -14.23
C LEU A 21 -8.95 -6.22 -13.73
N ILE A 22 -9.65 -5.21 -14.28
CA ILE A 22 -9.47 -3.81 -13.87
C ILE A 22 -9.84 -3.63 -12.39
N VAL A 23 -11.00 -4.14 -11.98
CA VAL A 23 -11.44 -4.07 -10.58
C VAL A 23 -10.45 -4.80 -9.66
N GLY A 24 -9.97 -5.99 -10.06
CA GLY A 24 -8.94 -6.72 -9.33
C GLY A 24 -7.64 -5.91 -9.18
N GLY A 25 -7.21 -5.23 -10.25
CA GLY A 25 -6.04 -4.34 -10.23
C GLY A 25 -6.23 -3.13 -9.30
N ILE A 26 -7.40 -2.49 -9.33
CA ILE A 26 -7.73 -1.38 -8.44
C ILE A 26 -7.70 -1.85 -6.98
N VAL A 27 -8.34 -2.98 -6.68
CA VAL A 27 -8.34 -3.56 -5.33
C VAL A 27 -6.91 -3.86 -4.87
N LEU A 28 -6.07 -4.43 -5.74
CA LEU A 28 -4.66 -4.70 -5.43
C LEU A 28 -3.89 -3.41 -5.12
N CYS A 29 -4.06 -2.37 -5.93
CA CYS A 29 -3.45 -1.06 -5.69
C CYS A 29 -3.90 -0.46 -4.36
N LEU A 30 -5.20 -0.54 -4.03
CA LEU A 30 -5.73 -0.08 -2.75
C LEU A 30 -5.16 -0.90 -1.57
N LEU A 31 -5.01 -2.21 -1.74
CA LEU A 31 -4.46 -3.09 -0.71
C LEU A 31 -2.99 -2.73 -0.43
N ILE A 32 -2.19 -2.49 -1.48
CA ILE A 32 -0.81 -2.03 -1.36
C ILE A 32 -0.76 -0.64 -0.69
N ALA A 33 -1.63 0.29 -1.08
CA ALA A 33 -1.72 1.61 -0.47
C ALA A 33 -2.04 1.51 1.04
N LEU A 34 -3.00 0.67 1.43
CA LEU A 34 -3.34 0.41 2.84
C LEU A 34 -2.19 -0.23 3.62
N LEU A 35 -1.46 -1.15 3.00
CA LEU A 35 -0.27 -1.75 3.63
C LEU A 35 0.83 -0.71 3.85
N MET A 36 1.08 0.15 2.86
CA MET A 36 2.01 1.27 3.00
C MET A 36 1.56 2.22 4.10
N GLU A 37 0.27 2.59 4.13
CA GLU A 37 -0.32 3.45 5.16
C GLU A 37 -0.18 2.83 6.57
N ARG A 38 -0.42 1.52 6.71
CA ARG A 38 -0.21 0.82 7.98
C ARG A 38 1.26 0.78 8.39
N LYS A 39 2.18 0.56 7.44
CA LYS A 39 3.62 0.57 7.67
C LYS A 39 4.13 1.95 8.07
N THR A 40 3.63 3.02 7.45
CA THR A 40 4.01 4.39 7.82
C THR A 40 3.42 4.78 9.17
N LYS A 41 2.17 4.42 9.51
CA LYS A 41 1.64 4.63 10.87
C LYS A 41 2.43 3.92 11.97
N GLN A 42 3.06 2.77 11.68
CA GLN A 42 3.93 2.08 12.64
C GLN A 42 5.32 2.70 12.73
N ARG A 43 5.88 3.20 11.61
CA ARG A 43 7.22 3.81 11.58
C ARG A 43 7.24 5.25 12.10
N TYR A 44 6.16 5.98 11.88
CA TYR A 44 5.93 7.32 12.42
C TYR A 44 4.92 7.28 13.57
N PHE A 45 4.84 6.16 14.29
CA PHE A 45 4.25 6.20 15.62
C PHE A 45 5.11 7.20 16.40
N ASN A 46 4.48 8.31 16.74
CA ASN A 46 5.00 9.45 17.45
C ASN A 46 5.93 8.97 18.58
N HIS A 47 7.23 8.90 18.32
CA HIS A 47 8.17 8.78 19.42
C HIS A 47 8.01 10.09 20.19
N GLU A 48 7.63 10.01 21.46
CA GLU A 48 7.86 11.12 22.38
C GLU A 48 9.32 11.53 22.21
N LYS A 49 9.55 12.83 22.02
CA LYS A 49 10.88 13.42 21.84
C LYS A 49 11.75 12.89 22.98
N SER A 50 12.66 11.98 22.67
CA SER A 50 13.59 11.44 23.67
C SER A 50 14.54 12.57 24.04
N GLU A 51 14.95 12.68 25.31
CA GLU A 51 15.82 13.75 25.83
C GLU A 51 17.18 13.87 25.12
N ASP A 52 17.52 12.95 24.21
CA ASP A 52 18.74 12.92 23.39
C ASP A 52 18.51 13.40 21.94
N ASP A 53 17.28 13.81 21.59
CA ASP A 53 16.96 14.34 20.25
C ASP A 53 17.51 15.76 20.11
N TRP A 54 18.45 15.94 19.16
CA TRP A 54 19.20 17.18 18.96
C TRP A 54 18.26 18.35 18.58
N ASP A 55 17.99 19.24 19.53
CA ASP A 55 17.08 20.36 19.34
C ASP A 55 17.88 21.57 18.82
N LEU A 56 17.62 21.98 17.57
CA LEU A 56 18.31 23.13 16.92
C LEU A 56 18.07 24.47 17.67
N PHE A 57 17.04 24.50 18.52
CA PHE A 57 16.69 25.63 19.40
C PHE A 57 16.70 25.23 20.88
N GLY A 58 17.31 24.10 21.23
CA GLY A 58 17.50 23.64 22.60
C GLY A 58 18.59 24.45 23.27
N ASP A 59 18.22 25.64 23.71
CA ASP A 59 18.73 26.33 24.89
C ASP A 59 20.24 26.11 25.20
N ASP A 60 21.12 26.62 24.34
CA ASP A 60 22.46 27.06 24.75
C ASP A 60 22.35 28.39 25.56
N GLU A 61 21.44 28.45 26.55
CA GLU A 61 21.37 29.50 27.57
C GLU A 61 21.61 28.90 28.97
N GLU A 62 22.84 28.40 29.21
CA GLU A 62 23.73 28.74 30.36
C GLU A 62 24.99 27.87 30.39
#